data_AF-A0A535V8M5-F1
#
_entry.id   AF-A0A535V8M5-F1
#
_cell.length_a   1.000
_cell.length_b   1.000
_cell.length_c   1.000
_cell.angle_alpha   90.00
_cell.angle_beta   90.00
_cell.angle_gamma   90.00
#
_symmetry.space_group_name_H-M   'P 1'
#
loop_
_entity.id
_entity.type
_entity.pdbx_description
1 polymer ?
#
loop_
_entity_poly.entity_id
_entity_poly.type
_entity_poly.pdbx_seq_one_letter_code
_entity_poly.pdbx_strand_id
1 'polypeptide(L)'
;MLLGNIWLWIGFNVFVLAMLALDLGVFHRKAHTVSITEASIWSIVWITLALTFNAGLYFFSGPESALQFFTGYLIEKSLSVDNIFVFVLLFTYFAVPAAYQHRVLFWGILGALLMRGIMIVLGAVLLDMFHWIIYLFGAFLIVTGVRMAFHQEAEVHPERNPLLKLVRLIFPVTHDYEHDRFVVRRAGQVLVTP
;
A
#
# COMPACT_ATOMS: atom_id res chain seq x y z
N MET A 1 -0.90 -29.42 16.03
CA MET A 1 -1.98 -28.78 15.24
C MET A 1 -1.49 -27.79 14.17
N LEU A 2 -0.33 -27.13 14.32
CA LEU A 2 0.21 -26.19 13.31
C LEU A 2 0.76 -26.86 12.02
N LEU A 3 1.32 -28.06 12.11
CA LEU A 3 1.96 -28.75 10.96
C LEU A 3 0.99 -29.30 9.91
N GLY A 4 -0.26 -29.63 10.27
CA GLY A 4 -1.27 -30.11 9.32
C GLY A 4 -1.86 -29.00 8.43
N ASN A 5 -1.70 -27.74 8.82
CA ASN A 5 -2.29 -26.57 8.16
C ASN A 5 -1.26 -25.80 7.32
N ILE A 6 0.05 -26.09 7.48
CA ILE A 6 1.11 -25.34 6.77
C ILE A 6 1.01 -25.52 5.24
N TRP A 7 0.55 -26.68 4.78
CA TRP A 7 0.29 -26.96 3.38
C TRP A 7 -0.88 -26.14 2.81
N LEU A 8 -1.91 -25.86 3.61
CA LEU A 8 -3.01 -24.97 3.22
C LEU A 8 -2.53 -23.51 3.14
N TRP A 9 -1.68 -23.09 4.08
CA TRP A 9 -1.05 -21.76 4.05
C TRP A 9 -0.13 -21.57 2.85
N ILE A 10 0.71 -22.57 2.54
CA ILE A 10 1.57 -22.57 1.36
C ILE A 10 0.71 -22.57 0.10
N GLY A 11 -0.29 -23.44 0.01
CA GLY A 11 -1.22 -23.52 -1.13
C GLY A 11 -1.98 -22.22 -1.37
N PHE A 12 -2.48 -21.59 -0.30
CA PHE A 12 -3.16 -20.29 -0.37
C PHE A 12 -2.22 -19.18 -0.86
N ASN A 13 -0.99 -19.10 -0.33
CA ASN A 13 -0.01 -18.11 -0.81
C ASN A 13 0.37 -18.34 -2.27
N VAL A 14 0.58 -19.59 -2.68
CA VAL A 14 0.86 -19.94 -4.08
C VAL A 14 -0.31 -19.56 -4.98
N PHE A 15 -1.55 -19.84 -4.57
CA PHE A 15 -2.75 -19.45 -5.29
C PHE A 15 -2.87 -17.93 -5.44
N VAL A 16 -2.65 -17.17 -4.36
CA VAL A 16 -2.67 -15.70 -4.39
C VAL A 16 -1.59 -15.15 -5.32
N LEU A 17 -0.36 -15.67 -5.24
CA LEU A 17 0.73 -15.27 -6.12
C LEU A 17 0.45 -15.63 -7.59
N ALA A 18 -0.17 -16.78 -7.85
CA ALA A 18 -0.56 -17.20 -9.19
C ALA A 18 -1.68 -16.31 -9.76
N MET A 19 -2.71 -16.01 -8.97
CA MET A 19 -3.77 -15.07 -9.35
C MET A 19 -3.21 -13.67 -9.65
N LEU A 20 -2.31 -13.16 -8.81
CA LEU A 20 -1.59 -11.91 -9.07
C LEU A 20 -0.79 -11.97 -10.38
N ALA A 21 -0.05 -13.06 -10.60
CA ALA A 21 0.74 -13.23 -11.83
C ALA A 21 -0.16 -13.31 -13.08
N LEU A 22 -1.33 -13.93 -12.99
CA LEU A 22 -2.30 -14.03 -14.09
C LEU A 22 -2.99 -12.70 -14.39
N ASP A 23 -3.52 -12.03 -13.37
CA ASP A 23 -4.20 -10.73 -13.48
C ASP A 23 -3.26 -9.69 -14.14
N LEU A 24 -1.99 -9.73 -13.78
CA LEU A 24 -1.01 -8.72 -14.18
C LEU A 24 -0.22 -9.10 -15.44
N GLY A 25 -0.04 -10.40 -15.70
CA GLY A 25 0.69 -10.91 -16.87
C GLY A 25 -0.17 -11.07 -18.13
N VAL A 26 -1.46 -11.37 -17.98
CA VAL A 26 -2.33 -11.76 -19.10
C VAL A 26 -3.45 -10.74 -19.36
N PHE A 27 -4.05 -10.15 -18.32
CA PHE A 27 -5.35 -9.50 -18.48
C PHE A 27 -5.33 -8.05 -18.98
N HIS A 28 -4.27 -7.25 -18.77
CA HIS A 28 -4.34 -5.81 -19.12
C HIS A 28 -3.08 -5.23 -19.77
N ARG A 29 -2.79 -5.70 -21.00
CA ARG A 29 -1.78 -5.08 -21.89
C ARG A 29 -2.23 -3.76 -22.52
N LYS A 30 -3.50 -3.35 -22.35
CA LYS A 30 -4.05 -2.08 -22.83
C LYS A 30 -4.58 -1.28 -21.65
N ALA A 31 -3.90 -0.18 -21.34
CA ALA A 31 -4.27 0.76 -20.31
C ALA A 31 -5.60 1.45 -20.71
N HIS A 32 -6.72 0.90 -20.26
CA HIS A 32 -7.95 1.68 -20.20
C HIS A 32 -7.88 2.53 -18.94
N THR A 33 -7.85 3.85 -19.10
CA THR A 33 -7.82 4.78 -17.97
C THR A 33 -9.22 4.83 -17.38
N VAL A 34 -9.48 4.03 -16.34
CA VAL A 34 -10.72 4.12 -15.57
C VAL A 34 -10.79 5.53 -14.96
N SER A 35 -11.84 6.27 -15.26
CA SER A 35 -12.03 7.61 -14.69
C SER A 35 -12.38 7.51 -13.20
N ILE A 36 -12.06 8.55 -12.42
CA ILE A 36 -12.42 8.61 -10.98
C ILE A 36 -13.93 8.42 -10.79
N THR A 37 -14.74 8.97 -11.69
CA THR A 37 -16.20 8.85 -11.66
C THR A 37 -16.65 7.40 -11.86
N GLU A 38 -16.09 6.72 -12.85
CA GLU A 38 -16.40 5.32 -13.13
C GLU A 38 -15.95 4.41 -11.97
N ALA A 39 -14.74 4.62 -11.44
CA ALA A 39 -14.24 3.88 -10.27
C ALA A 39 -15.12 4.11 -9.03
N SER A 40 -15.60 5.34 -8.82
CA SER A 40 -16.47 5.69 -7.70
C SER A 40 -17.84 5.01 -7.82
N ILE A 41 -18.44 5.00 -9.02
CA ILE A 41 -19.70 4.31 -9.29
C ILE A 41 -19.55 2.81 -9.01
N TRP A 42 -18.51 2.17 -9.54
CA TRP A 42 -18.24 0.76 -9.28
C TRP A 42 -18.06 0.48 -7.79
N SER A 43 -17.33 1.33 -7.07
CA SER A 43 -17.17 1.21 -5.62
C SER A 43 -18.51 1.25 -4.89
N ILE A 44 -19.38 2.21 -5.22
CA ILE A 44 -20.72 2.35 -4.63
C ILE A 44 -21.58 1.12 -4.91
N VAL A 45 -21.57 0.61 -6.15
CA VAL A 45 -22.31 -0.61 -6.53
C VAL A 45 -21.88 -1.80 -5.67
N TRP A 46 -20.57 -2.04 -5.54
CA TRP A 46 -20.04 -3.14 -4.73
C TRP A 46 -20.33 -2.99 -3.24
N ILE A 47 -20.20 -1.76 -2.70
CA ILE A 47 -20.56 -1.47 -1.31
C ILE A 47 -22.05 -1.74 -1.08
N THR A 48 -22.91 -1.25 -1.96
CA THR A 48 -24.36 -1.44 -1.85
C THR A 48 -24.73 -2.92 -1.90
N LEU A 49 -24.12 -3.68 -2.79
CA LEU A 49 -24.33 -5.12 -2.91
C LEU A 49 -23.91 -5.86 -1.63
N ALA A 50 -22.74 -5.52 -1.07
CA ALA A 50 -22.26 -6.09 0.19
C ALA A 50 -23.18 -5.76 1.37
N LEU A 51 -23.66 -4.51 1.47
CA LEU A 51 -24.61 -4.11 2.53
C LEU A 51 -25.98 -4.78 2.36
N THR A 52 -26.46 -4.92 1.12
CA THR A 52 -27.71 -5.64 0.83
C THR A 52 -27.59 -7.12 1.21
N PHE A 53 -26.46 -7.74 0.89
CA PHE A 53 -26.17 -9.11 1.32
C PHE A 53 -26.12 -9.22 2.85
N ASN A 54 -25.46 -8.28 3.53
CA ASN A 54 -25.42 -8.24 5.00
C ASN A 54 -26.81 -8.10 5.62
N ALA A 55 -27.68 -7.26 5.05
CA ALA A 55 -29.06 -7.13 5.47
C ALA A 55 -29.82 -8.46 5.29
N GLY A 56 -29.62 -9.15 4.16
CA GLY A 56 -30.13 -10.51 3.97
C GLY A 56 -29.64 -11.46 5.06
N LEU A 57 -28.35 -11.44 5.36
CA LEU A 57 -27.74 -12.29 6.39
C LEU A 57 -28.35 -12.03 7.78
N TYR A 58 -28.68 -10.77 8.09
CA TYR A 58 -29.36 -10.40 9.32
C TYR A 58 -30.74 -11.08 9.46
N PHE A 59 -31.51 -11.13 8.37
CA PHE A 59 -32.84 -11.75 8.38
C PHE A 59 -32.81 -13.28 8.34
N PHE A 60 -31.88 -13.90 7.59
CA PHE A 60 -31.84 -15.36 7.39
C PHE A 60 -30.95 -16.11 8.39
N SER A 61 -29.86 -15.50 8.84
CA SER A 61 -28.82 -16.15 9.67
C SER A 61 -28.59 -15.44 11.01
N GLY A 62 -29.41 -14.43 11.30
CA GLY A 62 -29.44 -13.72 12.58
C GLY A 62 -28.41 -12.59 12.72
N PRO A 63 -28.51 -11.79 13.79
CA PRO A 63 -27.69 -10.60 14.00
C PRO A 63 -26.19 -10.88 14.15
N GLU A 64 -25.82 -12.03 14.73
CA GLU A 64 -24.43 -12.38 14.99
C GLU A 64 -23.66 -12.63 13.69
N SER A 65 -24.22 -13.42 12.77
CA SER A 65 -23.63 -13.68 11.45
C SER A 65 -23.49 -12.40 10.64
N ALA A 66 -24.51 -11.52 10.69
CA ALA A 66 -24.47 -10.20 10.04
C ALA A 66 -23.36 -9.31 10.61
N LEU A 67 -23.20 -9.27 11.94
CA LEU A 67 -22.11 -8.52 12.56
C LEU A 67 -20.73 -9.06 12.14
N GLN A 68 -20.54 -10.38 12.15
CA GLN A 68 -19.27 -10.99 11.73
C GLN A 68 -18.94 -10.66 10.28
N PHE A 69 -19.92 -10.77 9.37
CA PHE A 69 -19.74 -10.39 7.97
C PHE A 69 -19.43 -8.90 7.82
N PHE A 70 -20.22 -8.04 8.47
CA PHE A 70 -20.05 -6.59 8.38
C PHE A 70 -18.71 -6.11 8.93
N THR A 71 -18.29 -6.64 10.09
CA THR A 71 -16.99 -6.34 10.68
C THR A 71 -15.85 -6.83 9.78
N GLY A 72 -15.94 -8.04 9.24
CA GLY A 72 -14.97 -8.57 8.28
C GLY A 72 -14.87 -7.68 7.03
N TYR A 73 -16.01 -7.34 6.44
CA TYR A 73 -16.09 -6.46 5.28
C TYR A 73 -15.46 -5.08 5.53
N LEU A 74 -15.76 -4.46 6.68
CA LEU A 74 -15.17 -3.17 7.06
C LEU A 74 -13.65 -3.25 7.24
N ILE A 75 -13.14 -4.31 7.88
CA ILE A 75 -11.70 -4.52 8.05
C ILE A 75 -11.03 -4.67 6.68
N GLU A 76 -11.58 -5.50 5.80
CA GLU A 76 -11.04 -5.69 4.44
C GLU A 76 -11.06 -4.41 3.62
N LYS A 77 -12.14 -3.63 3.70
CA LYS A 77 -12.22 -2.33 3.02
C LYS A 77 -11.27 -1.30 3.60
N SER A 78 -11.15 -1.22 4.92
CA SER A 78 -10.20 -0.30 5.56
C SER A 78 -8.76 -0.58 5.15
N LEU A 79 -8.36 -1.87 5.12
CA LEU A 79 -7.04 -2.28 4.64
C LEU A 79 -6.82 -1.91 3.18
N SER A 80 -7.83 -2.11 2.33
CA SER A 80 -7.74 -1.75 0.90
C SER A 80 -7.56 -0.23 0.69
N VAL A 81 -8.27 0.60 1.46
CA VAL A 81 -8.20 2.07 1.37
C VAL A 81 -6.85 2.61 1.85
N ASP A 82 -6.33 2.09 2.97
CA ASP A 82 -4.99 2.44 3.47
C ASP A 82 -3.90 2.16 2.42
N ASN A 83 -3.97 0.99 1.78
CA ASN A 83 -3.09 0.61 0.70
C ASN A 83 -3.18 1.57 -0.50
N ILE A 84 -4.39 1.92 -0.98
CA ILE A 84 -4.57 2.84 -2.12
C ILE A 84 -4.07 4.25 -1.79
N PHE A 85 -4.30 4.73 -0.55
CA PHE A 85 -3.88 6.06 -0.12
C PHE A 85 -2.37 6.26 -0.25
N VAL A 86 -1.57 5.27 0.20
CA VAL A 86 -0.11 5.30 0.04
C VAL A 86 0.30 5.39 -1.42
N PHE A 87 -0.36 4.64 -2.31
CA PHE A 87 -0.06 4.69 -3.75
C PHE A 87 -0.41 6.05 -4.38
N VAL A 88 -1.56 6.63 -4.05
CA VAL A 88 -1.96 7.96 -4.54
C VAL A 88 -0.95 9.03 -4.08
N LEU A 89 -0.55 9.00 -2.80
CA LEU A 89 0.46 9.92 -2.29
C LEU A 89 1.80 9.78 -3.03
N LEU A 90 2.26 8.54 -3.25
CA LEU A 90 3.49 8.27 -3.99
C LEU A 90 3.42 8.74 -5.46
N PHE A 91 2.32 8.45 -6.16
CA PHE A 91 2.15 8.88 -7.55
C PHE A 91 2.08 10.40 -7.70
N THR A 92 1.42 11.08 -6.76
CA THR A 92 1.38 12.54 -6.72
C THR A 92 2.75 13.12 -6.41
N TYR A 93 3.45 12.58 -5.39
CA TYR A 93 4.78 13.05 -5.00
C TYR A 93 5.82 12.91 -6.12
N PHE A 94 5.78 11.81 -6.87
CA PHE A 94 6.71 11.54 -7.98
C PHE A 94 6.17 11.96 -9.35
N ALA A 95 5.00 12.60 -9.42
CA ALA A 95 4.33 13.00 -10.67
C ALA A 95 4.30 11.90 -11.75
N VAL A 96 3.96 10.66 -11.36
CA VAL A 96 4.03 9.48 -12.23
C VAL A 96 2.98 9.57 -13.35
N PRO A 97 3.36 9.58 -14.64
CA PRO A 97 2.41 9.63 -15.75
C PRO A 97 1.46 8.42 -15.75
N ALA A 98 0.19 8.64 -16.10
CA ALA A 98 -0.87 7.62 -16.06
C ALA A 98 -0.53 6.32 -16.81
N ALA A 99 0.24 6.41 -17.90
CA ALA A 99 0.68 5.24 -18.67
C ALA A 99 1.58 4.28 -17.88
N TYR A 100 2.31 4.78 -16.88
CA TYR A 100 3.21 3.98 -16.05
C TYR A 100 2.62 3.60 -14.69
N GLN A 101 1.53 4.24 -14.25
CA GLN A 101 0.93 4.00 -12.93
C GLN A 101 0.61 2.52 -12.70
N HIS A 102 0.04 1.82 -13.68
CA HIS A 102 -0.26 0.38 -13.55
C HIS A 102 1.01 -0.47 -13.33
N ARG A 103 2.10 -0.16 -14.03
CA ARG A 103 3.38 -0.89 -13.87
C ARG A 103 4.04 -0.59 -12.52
N VAL A 104 3.98 0.65 -12.06
CA VAL A 104 4.51 1.01 -10.75
C VAL A 104 3.65 0.41 -9.64
N LEU A 105 2.32 0.40 -9.81
CA LEU A 105 1.38 -0.25 -8.90
C LEU A 105 1.67 -1.75 -8.79
N PHE A 106 1.95 -2.43 -9.90
CA PHE A 106 2.34 -3.84 -9.91
C PHE A 106 3.54 -4.12 -9.01
N TRP A 107 4.66 -3.45 -9.27
CA TRP A 107 5.88 -3.64 -8.48
C TRP A 107 5.71 -3.16 -7.04
N GLY A 108 4.90 -2.13 -6.83
CA GLY A 108 4.55 -1.60 -5.52
C GLY A 108 3.73 -2.59 -4.68
N ILE A 109 2.68 -3.20 -5.24
CA ILE A 109 1.87 -4.21 -4.55
C ILE A 109 2.71 -5.45 -4.25
N LEU A 110 3.49 -5.94 -5.22
CA LEU A 110 4.35 -7.10 -5.01
C LEU A 110 5.40 -6.84 -3.92
N GLY A 111 6.04 -5.67 -3.96
CA GLY A 111 7.00 -5.23 -2.95
C GLY A 111 6.35 -5.07 -1.57
N ALA A 112 5.17 -4.44 -1.50
CA ALA A 112 4.43 -4.26 -0.25
C ALA A 112 3.98 -5.60 0.35
N LEU A 113 3.52 -6.54 -0.47
CA LEU A 113 3.15 -7.89 -0.05
C LEU A 113 4.36 -8.65 0.49
N LEU A 114 5.50 -8.57 -0.18
CA LEU A 114 6.74 -9.20 0.26
C LEU A 114 7.22 -8.62 1.60
N MET A 115 7.27 -7.28 1.70
CA MET A 115 7.65 -6.59 2.95
C MET A 115 6.69 -6.95 4.09
N ARG A 116 5.38 -7.02 3.81
CA ARG A 116 4.37 -7.45 4.77
C ARG A 116 4.63 -8.89 5.23
N GLY A 117 4.92 -9.81 4.30
CA GLY A 117 5.25 -11.20 4.63
C GLY A 117 6.49 -11.31 5.53
N ILE A 118 7.57 -10.59 5.19
CA ILE A 118 8.80 -10.55 5.99
C ILE A 118 8.52 -9.98 7.37
N MET A 119 7.81 -8.85 7.47
CA MET A 119 7.45 -8.24 8.74
C MET A 119 6.59 -9.15 9.61
N ILE A 120 5.65 -9.90 9.03
CA ILE A 120 4.80 -10.84 9.78
C ILE A 120 5.64 -11.99 10.32
N VAL A 121 6.51 -12.59 9.50
CA VAL A 121 7.36 -13.72 9.94
C VAL A 121 8.35 -13.26 11.02
N LEU A 122 9.05 -12.15 10.79
CA LEU A 122 9.96 -11.58 11.77
C LEU A 122 9.21 -11.18 13.05
N GLY A 123 8.08 -10.47 12.92
CA GLY A 123 7.24 -10.09 14.04
C GLY A 123 6.80 -11.30 14.85
N ALA A 124 6.33 -12.36 14.21
CA ALA A 124 5.92 -13.60 14.89
C ALA A 124 7.09 -14.22 15.70
N VAL A 125 8.29 -14.30 15.12
CA VAL A 125 9.48 -14.82 15.81
C VAL A 125 9.89 -13.91 16.98
N LEU A 126 9.88 -12.59 16.79
CA LEU A 126 10.21 -11.64 17.85
C LEU A 126 9.23 -11.73 19.04
N LEU A 127 7.93 -11.89 18.74
CA LEU A 127 6.89 -11.99 19.77
C LEU A 127 6.98 -13.31 20.55
N ASP A 128 7.33 -14.42 19.89
CA ASP A 128 7.55 -15.72 20.54
C ASP A 128 8.74 -15.66 21.53
N MET A 129 9.82 -14.99 21.13
CA MET A 129 11.02 -14.85 21.97
C MET A 129 10.87 -13.82 23.09
N PHE A 130 10.08 -12.76 22.90
CA PHE A 130 9.99 -11.64 23.84
C PHE A 130 8.55 -11.16 24.03
N HIS A 131 7.88 -11.66 25.06
CA HIS A 131 6.47 -11.33 25.33
C HIS A 131 6.25 -9.83 25.62
N TRP A 132 7.25 -9.12 26.14
CA TRP A 132 7.15 -7.67 26.39
C TRP A 132 7.09 -6.83 25.09
N ILE A 133 7.56 -7.38 23.96
CA ILE A 133 7.51 -6.73 22.64
C ILE A 133 6.06 -6.51 22.19
N ILE A 134 5.09 -7.31 22.67
CA ILE A 134 3.67 -7.09 22.41
C ILE A 134 3.24 -5.70 22.91
N TYR A 135 3.64 -5.31 24.12
CA TYR A 135 3.30 -4.00 24.66
C TYR A 135 3.98 -2.86 23.89
N LEU A 136 5.22 -3.08 23.44
CA LEU A 136 5.94 -2.11 22.62
C LEU A 136 5.26 -1.91 21.26
N PHE A 137 4.94 -2.98 20.54
CA PHE A 137 4.24 -2.92 19.26
C PHE A 137 2.83 -2.37 19.43
N GLY A 138 2.10 -2.76 20.47
CA GLY A 138 0.78 -2.22 20.79
C GLY A 138 0.82 -0.72 21.06
N ALA A 139 1.74 -0.25 21.90
CA ALA A 139 1.94 1.17 22.15
C ALA A 139 2.35 1.92 20.87
N PHE A 140 3.27 1.35 20.09
CA PHE A 140 3.66 1.91 18.79
C PHE A 140 2.48 2.06 17.85
N LEU A 141 1.64 1.01 17.69
CA LEU A 141 0.45 1.02 16.84
C LEU A 141 -0.60 2.04 17.32
N ILE A 142 -0.81 2.16 18.63
CA ILE A 142 -1.70 3.18 19.19
C ILE A 142 -1.16 4.57 18.86
N VAL A 143 0.13 4.83 19.09
CA VAL A 143 0.74 6.13 18.81
C VAL A 143 0.66 6.46 17.32
N THR A 144 0.96 5.51 16.43
CA THR A 144 0.85 5.73 14.99
C THR A 144 -0.60 5.93 14.55
N GLY A 145 -1.53 5.14 15.08
CA GLY A 145 -2.96 5.24 14.76
C GLY A 145 -3.54 6.58 15.22
N VAL A 146 -3.22 7.02 16.43
CA VAL A 146 -3.55 8.36 16.94
C VAL A 146 -2.94 9.43 16.04
N ARG A 147 -1.64 9.32 15.71
CA ARG A 147 -0.96 10.28 14.86
C ARG A 147 -1.61 10.38 13.47
N MET A 148 -2.04 9.26 12.87
CA MET A 148 -2.76 9.25 11.59
C MET A 148 -4.17 9.84 11.71
N ALA A 149 -4.89 9.55 12.80
CA ALA A 149 -6.22 10.11 13.03
C ALA A 149 -6.21 11.65 13.19
N PHE A 150 -5.14 12.20 13.77
CA PHE A 150 -4.99 13.63 14.00
C PHE A 150 -4.15 14.37 12.94
N HIS A 151 -3.43 13.67 12.06
CA HIS A 151 -2.75 14.28 10.90
C HIS A 151 -3.55 14.04 9.62
N GLN A 152 -4.60 14.83 9.43
CA GLN A 152 -5.12 15.11 8.09
C GLN A 152 -4.29 16.26 7.51
N GLU A 153 -3.63 16.00 6.38
CA GLU A 153 -3.08 17.04 5.49
C GLU A 153 -2.16 18.10 6.14
N ALA A 154 -1.13 17.69 6.85
CA ALA A 154 0.03 18.58 6.98
C ALA A 154 0.86 18.42 5.71
N GLU A 155 0.78 19.41 4.81
CA GLU A 155 1.72 19.60 3.70
C GLU A 155 3.13 19.27 4.20
N VAL A 156 3.67 18.13 3.75
CA VAL A 156 5.03 17.73 4.10
C VAL A 156 5.94 18.67 3.33
N HIS A 157 6.27 19.81 3.93
CA HIS A 157 7.32 20.71 3.44
C HIS A 157 8.59 19.88 3.22
N PRO A 158 9.02 19.64 1.96
CA PRO A 158 10.07 18.66 1.61
C PRO A 158 11.47 19.03 2.15
N GLU A 159 11.63 20.17 2.80
CA GLU A 159 12.93 20.74 3.13
C GLU A 159 13.51 20.26 4.46
N ARG A 160 12.74 19.50 5.27
CA ARG A 160 13.15 19.08 6.62
C ARG A 160 13.24 17.58 6.86
N ASN A 161 13.09 16.74 5.84
CA ASN A 161 13.15 15.28 6.04
C ASN A 161 14.61 14.79 6.19
N PRO A 162 15.03 14.18 7.31
CA PRO A 162 16.38 13.64 7.48
C PRO A 162 16.74 12.57 6.43
N LEU A 163 15.73 11.91 5.84
CA LEU A 163 15.91 11.00 4.72
C LEU A 163 16.38 11.70 3.44
N LEU A 164 15.91 12.92 3.16
CA LEU A 164 16.40 13.72 2.02
C LEU A 164 17.83 14.23 2.26
N LYS A 165 18.22 14.50 3.51
CA LYS A 165 19.62 14.79 3.86
C LYS A 165 20.54 13.59 3.62
N LEU A 166 20.08 12.38 3.95
CA LEU A 166 20.87 11.16 3.73
C LEU A 166 21.02 10.86 2.23
N VAL A 167 19.96 11.08 1.44
CA VAL A 167 20.00 10.90 -0.03
C VAL A 167 20.89 11.97 -0.70
N ARG A 168 20.81 13.24 -0.27
CA ARG A 168 21.71 14.33 -0.74
C ARG A 168 23.17 14.13 -0.32
N LEU A 169 23.44 13.35 0.73
CA LEU A 169 24.80 13.03 1.17
C LEU A 169 25.43 11.95 0.28
N ILE A 170 24.62 11.01 -0.23
CA ILE A 170 25.07 9.91 -1.07
C ILE A 170 25.16 10.33 -2.56
N PHE A 171 24.31 11.26 -2.99
CA PHE A 171 24.32 11.81 -4.35
C PHE A 171 24.46 13.34 -4.32
N PRO A 172 25.52 13.93 -4.91
CA PRO A 172 25.64 15.38 -5.01
C PRO A 172 24.60 15.92 -6.01
N VAL A 173 23.57 16.60 -5.48
CA VAL A 173 22.53 17.27 -6.27
C VAL A 173 22.74 18.78 -6.19
N THR A 174 22.93 19.43 -7.33
CA THR A 174 23.11 20.89 -7.44
C THR A 174 21.77 21.63 -7.29
N HIS A 175 21.81 22.84 -6.73
CA HIS A 175 20.67 23.60 -6.22
C HIS A 175 19.94 24.53 -7.23
N ASP A 176 20.25 24.45 -8.53
CA ASP A 176 19.68 25.36 -9.55
C ASP A 176 19.07 24.60 -10.73
N TYR A 177 17.80 24.90 -11.02
CA TYR A 177 17.09 24.46 -12.22
C TYR A 177 17.41 25.42 -13.37
N GLU A 178 18.34 25.04 -14.26
CA GLU A 178 18.46 25.68 -15.58
C GLU A 178 17.92 24.75 -16.68
N HIS A 179 16.68 25.03 -17.07
CA HIS A 179 16.04 24.79 -18.37
C HIS A 179 16.74 23.81 -19.35
N ASP A 180 16.10 22.64 -19.48
CA ASP A 180 16.00 21.80 -20.69
C ASP A 180 17.26 21.06 -21.19
N ARG A 181 18.31 20.91 -20.37
CA ARG A 181 19.45 20.01 -20.68
C ARG A 181 19.98 19.27 -19.44
N PHE A 182 19.73 17.95 -19.36
CA PHE A 182 20.10 17.05 -18.25
C PHE A 182 21.63 16.87 -17.99
N VAL A 183 22.50 17.40 -18.85
CA VAL A 183 23.95 17.30 -18.69
C VAL A 183 24.60 18.61 -19.14
N VAL A 184 25.23 19.33 -18.22
CA VAL A 184 26.01 20.54 -18.53
C VAL A 184 27.44 20.35 -18.05
N ARG A 185 28.40 20.48 -18.96
CA ARG A 185 29.85 20.52 -18.65
C ARG A 185 30.25 21.95 -18.35
N ARG A 186 30.70 22.24 -17.12
CA ARG A 186 31.40 23.48 -16.77
C ARG A 186 32.76 23.14 -16.14
N ALA A 187 33.80 23.85 -16.56
CA ALA A 187 35.15 23.78 -15.99
C ALA A 187 35.75 22.35 -15.88
N GLY A 188 35.58 21.51 -16.91
CA GLY A 188 36.26 20.20 -17.00
C GLY A 188 35.66 19.08 -16.15
N GLN A 189 34.54 19.31 -15.46
CA GLN A 189 33.78 18.24 -14.78
C GLN A 189 32.36 18.13 -15.34
N VAL A 190 31.88 16.89 -15.40
CA VAL A 190 30.52 16.56 -15.84
C VAL A 190 29.61 16.67 -14.62
N LEU A 191 28.68 17.61 -14.66
CA LEU A 191 27.67 17.80 -13.62
C LEU A 191 26.31 17.39 -14.17
N VAL A 192 25.57 16.61 -13.39
CA VAL A 192 24.20 16.21 -13.65
C VAL A 192 23.30 17.09 -12.79
N THR A 193 22.39 17.79 -13.44
CA THR A 193 21.32 18.55 -12.78
C THR A 193 20.21 17.58 -12.36
N PRO A 194 19.49 17.84 -11.25
CA PRO A 194 18.36 17.00 -10.85
C PRO A 194 17.29 16.84 -11.93
#